data_AF-K9S7W0-F1
#
_entry.id   AF-K9S7W0-F1
#
_cell.length_a   1.000
_cell.length_b   1.000
_cell.length_c   1.000
_cell.angle_alpha   90.00
_cell.angle_beta   90.00
_cell.angle_gamma   90.00
#
_symmetry.space_group_name_H-M   'P 1'
#
loop_
_entity.id
_entity.type
_entity.pdbx_description
1 polymer ?
#
loop_
_entity_poly.entity_id
_entity_poly.type
_entity_poly.pdbx_seq_one_letter_code
_entity_poly.pdbx_strand_id
1 'polypeptide(L)'
;MPSLAEWYIVRFDESRIALQVNPPHGNPWSDEIPWQHIIRICFKTGDWFESDEVYIFTNQRPESYVIPTEANGGQELWFEILKRNLFDAELAVEAAKTIGQLFCFPM
;
A
#
# COMPACT_ATOMS: atom_id res chain seq x y z
N MET A 1 2.87 23.19 -0.22
CA MET A 1 1.94 22.13 -0.63
C MET A 1 1.83 21.17 0.53
N PRO A 2 0.63 20.71 0.91
CA PRO A 2 0.52 19.74 1.99
C PRO A 2 1.22 18.44 1.58
N SER A 3 1.93 17.84 2.54
CA SER A 3 2.63 16.57 2.37
C SER A 3 1.63 15.42 2.21
N LEU A 4 2.08 14.31 1.60
CA LEU A 4 1.26 13.12 1.40
C LEU A 4 0.59 12.61 2.69
N ALA A 5 1.34 12.60 3.80
CA ALA A 5 0.86 12.18 5.12
C ALA A 5 -0.25 13.07 5.71
N GLU A 6 -0.41 14.32 5.26
CA GLU A 6 -1.46 15.21 5.74
C GLU A 6 -2.82 14.92 5.10
N TRP A 7 -2.84 14.30 3.92
CA TRP A 7 -4.07 14.08 3.17
C TRP A 7 -4.33 12.64 2.75
N TYR A 8 -3.36 11.74 2.87
CA TYR A 8 -3.54 10.30 2.68
C TYR A 8 -3.32 9.59 4.02
N ILE A 9 -4.44 9.17 4.63
CA ILE A 9 -4.44 8.51 5.94
C ILE A 9 -4.86 7.06 5.76
N VAL A 10 -4.03 6.16 6.28
CA VAL A 10 -4.23 4.73 6.33
C VAL A 10 -4.34 4.33 7.79
N ARG A 11 -5.40 3.59 8.12
CA ARG A 11 -5.55 2.92 9.42
C ARG A 11 -5.86 1.46 9.16
N PHE A 12 -5.59 0.62 10.14
CA PHE A 12 -5.98 -0.78 10.06
C PHE A 12 -6.22 -1.34 11.44
N ASP A 13 -7.02 -2.39 11.47
CA ASP A 13 -7.28 -3.21 12.66
C ASP A 13 -7.10 -4.69 12.29
N GLU A 14 -7.56 -5.58 13.17
CA GLU A 14 -7.44 -7.02 12.95
C GLU A 14 -8.18 -7.52 11.70
N SER A 15 -9.24 -6.82 11.29
CA SER A 15 -10.22 -7.23 10.28
C SER A 15 -10.05 -6.52 8.93
N ARG A 16 -9.61 -5.26 8.91
CA ARG A 16 -9.57 -4.45 7.68
C ARG A 16 -8.52 -3.33 7.71
N ILE A 17 -8.27 -2.79 6.53
CA ILE A 17 -7.57 -1.53 6.27
C ILE A 17 -8.64 -0.47 5.94
N ALA A 18 -8.55 0.71 6.51
CA ALA A 18 -9.39 1.87 6.19
C ALA A 18 -8.54 2.97 5.57
N LEU A 19 -8.98 3.46 4.41
CA LEU A 19 -8.34 4.54 3.65
C LEU A 19 -9.19 5.79 3.74
N GLN A 20 -8.56 6.91 4.07
CA GLN A 20 -9.18 8.23 4.03
C GLN A 20 -8.25 9.19 3.29
N VAL A 21 -8.68 9.63 2.11
CA VAL A 21 -7.84 10.39 1.18
C VAL A 21 -8.54 11.69 0.81
N ASN A 22 -7.90 12.82 1.09
CA ASN A 22 -8.43 14.16 0.88
C ASN A 22 -7.45 15.04 0.09
N PRO A 23 -7.19 14.71 -1.19
CA PRO A 23 -6.11 15.32 -1.95
C PRO A 23 -6.36 16.83 -2.15
N PRO A 24 -5.30 17.67 -2.22
CA PRO A 24 -5.46 19.13 -2.28
C PRO A 24 -6.15 19.62 -3.55
N HIS A 25 -6.10 18.82 -4.62
CA HIS A 25 -6.59 19.15 -5.96
C HIS A 25 -7.46 18.02 -6.55
N GLY A 26 -8.31 17.41 -5.73
CA GLY A 26 -9.23 16.35 -6.19
C GLY A 26 -10.41 16.16 -5.25
N ASN A 27 -11.27 15.20 -5.61
CA ASN A 27 -12.38 14.83 -4.73
C ASN A 27 -11.88 13.92 -3.61
N PRO A 28 -12.27 14.18 -2.35
CA PRO A 28 -11.98 13.27 -1.26
C PRO A 28 -12.70 11.94 -1.48
N TRP A 29 -12.09 10.87 -1.01
CA TRP A 29 -12.67 9.54 -1.03
C TRP A 29 -12.21 8.74 0.19
N SER A 30 -12.98 7.70 0.50
CA SER A 30 -12.67 6.75 1.56
C SER A 30 -13.10 5.37 1.14
N ASP A 31 -12.37 4.35 1.57
CA ASP A 31 -12.71 2.96 1.31
C ASP A 31 -12.19 2.05 2.42
N GLU A 32 -12.71 0.83 2.49
CA GLU A 32 -12.28 -0.21 3.41
C GLU A 32 -11.90 -1.49 2.66
N ILE A 33 -10.75 -2.06 3.02
CA ILE A 33 -10.22 -3.29 2.43
C ILE A 33 -10.19 -4.36 3.53
N PRO A 34 -11.12 -5.33 3.54
CA PRO A 34 -11.02 -6.42 4.49
C PRO A 34 -9.85 -7.34 4.14
N TRP A 35 -9.03 -7.70 5.13
CA TRP A 35 -7.81 -8.49 4.91
C TRP A 35 -8.07 -9.79 4.15
N GLN A 36 -9.19 -10.46 4.46
CA GLN A 36 -9.60 -11.73 3.87
C GLN A 36 -9.87 -11.67 2.35
N HIS A 37 -10.09 -10.47 1.80
CA HIS A 37 -10.38 -10.29 0.38
C HIS A 37 -9.13 -9.96 -0.45
N ILE A 38 -7.98 -9.76 0.19
CA ILE A 38 -6.70 -9.52 -0.48
C ILE A 38 -6.25 -10.82 -1.15
N ILE A 39 -6.02 -10.75 -2.46
CA ILE A 39 -5.59 -11.90 -3.27
C ILE A 39 -4.16 -11.77 -3.77
N ARG A 40 -3.64 -10.53 -3.84
CA ARG A 40 -2.28 -10.25 -4.28
C ARG A 40 -1.84 -8.89 -3.78
N ILE A 41 -0.57 -8.82 -3.37
CA ILE A 41 0.13 -7.58 -3.05
C ILE A 41 1.25 -7.40 -4.07
N CYS A 42 1.42 -6.19 -4.59
CA CYS A 42 2.66 -5.83 -5.27
C CYS A 42 3.32 -4.64 -4.58
N PHE A 43 4.64 -4.65 -4.51
CA PHE A 43 5.44 -3.57 -3.97
C PHE A 43 6.31 -3.00 -5.10
N LYS A 44 6.16 -1.71 -5.36
CA LYS A 44 6.99 -0.97 -6.31
C LYS A 44 7.96 -0.10 -5.52
N THR A 45 9.25 -0.25 -5.78
CA THR A 45 10.21 0.73 -5.26
C THR A 45 10.12 2.02 -6.06
N GLY A 46 10.02 3.13 -5.34
CA GLY A 46 10.15 4.46 -5.89
C GLY A 46 11.59 4.74 -6.32
N ASP A 47 11.79 5.92 -6.89
CA ASP A 47 13.11 6.48 -7.14
C ASP A 47 13.35 7.70 -6.24
N TRP A 48 14.33 8.56 -6.56
CA TRP A 48 14.62 9.75 -5.75
C TRP A 48 13.46 10.76 -5.67
N PHE A 49 12.47 10.67 -6.56
CA PHE A 49 11.33 11.59 -6.65
C PHE A 49 9.97 10.90 -6.49
N GLU A 50 9.91 9.57 -6.54
CA GLU A 50 8.71 8.77 -6.36
C GLU A 50 8.71 8.03 -5.01
N SER A 51 7.53 7.96 -4.41
CA SER A 51 7.25 7.11 -3.25
C SER A 51 7.38 5.63 -3.58
N ASP A 52 7.77 4.82 -2.59
CA ASP A 52 7.48 3.38 -2.64
C ASP A 52 5.96 3.17 -2.58
N GLU A 53 5.44 2.24 -3.39
CA GLU A 53 4.00 2.03 -3.53
C GLU A 53 3.60 0.58 -3.25
N VAL A 54 2.59 0.41 -2.40
CA VAL A 54 1.93 -0.86 -2.12
C VAL A 54 0.65 -0.95 -2.93
N TYR A 55 0.60 -1.90 -3.85
CA TYR A 55 -0.56 -2.24 -4.66
C TYR A 55 -1.31 -3.40 -4.01
N ILE A 56 -2.56 -3.17 -3.62
CA ILE A 56 -3.42 -4.19 -2.99
C ILE A 56 -4.51 -4.61 -3.97
N PHE A 57 -4.47 -5.84 -4.44
CA PHE A 57 -5.51 -6.43 -5.27
C PHE A 57 -6.47 -7.23 -4.40
N THR A 58 -7.76 -7.06 -4.65
CA THR A 58 -8.82 -7.79 -3.96
C THR A 58 -9.67 -8.58 -4.95
N ASN A 59 -10.45 -9.55 -4.45
CA ASN A 59 -11.45 -10.24 -5.26
C ASN A 59 -12.77 -9.45 -5.42
N GLN A 60 -12.84 -8.22 -4.93
CA GLN A 60 -14.05 -7.39 -4.93
C GLN A 60 -14.11 -6.43 -6.11
N ARG A 61 -12.95 -6.11 -6.71
CA ARG A 61 -12.85 -5.21 -7.87
C ARG A 61 -11.63 -5.57 -8.72
N PRO A 62 -11.61 -5.23 -10.03
CA PRO A 62 -10.47 -5.53 -10.89
C PRO A 62 -9.26 -4.60 -10.65
N GLU A 63 -9.47 -3.36 -10.18
CA GLU A 63 -8.40 -2.40 -9.93
C GLU A 63 -7.71 -2.63 -8.58
N SER A 64 -6.39 -2.41 -8.50
CA SER A 64 -5.69 -2.38 -7.21
C SER A 64 -5.97 -1.08 -6.45
N TYR A 65 -5.88 -1.13 -5.13
CA TYR A 65 -5.61 0.06 -4.32
C TYR A 65 -4.12 0.38 -4.39
N VAL A 66 -3.76 1.66 -4.47
CA VAL A 66 -2.36 2.09 -4.47
C VAL A 66 -2.15 2.94 -3.23
N ILE A 67 -1.28 2.48 -2.35
CA ILE A 67 -0.99 3.09 -1.06
C ILE A 67 0.51 3.41 -1.03
N PRO A 68 0.89 4.70 -1.09
CA PRO A 68 2.26 5.13 -0.90
C PRO A 68 2.73 4.83 0.52
N THR A 69 3.98 4.40 0.70
CA THR A 69 4.48 4.10 2.05
C THR A 69 4.66 5.35 2.91
N GLU A 70 4.83 6.52 2.31
CA GLU A 70 4.94 7.83 2.97
C GLU A 70 3.58 8.43 3.32
N ALA A 71 2.47 7.74 3.02
CA ALA A 71 1.17 8.06 3.59
C ALA A 71 1.20 7.91 5.12
N ASN A 72 0.31 8.60 5.82
CA ASN A 72 0.20 8.46 7.27
C ASN A 72 -0.36 7.06 7.58
N GLY A 73 0.45 6.21 8.22
CA GLY A 73 0.13 4.80 8.44
C GLY A 73 0.60 3.86 7.32
N GLY A 74 1.28 4.37 6.28
CA GLY A 74 1.72 3.58 5.12
C GLY A 74 2.86 2.61 5.47
N GLN A 75 3.87 3.07 6.20
CA GLN A 75 4.97 2.22 6.68
C GLN A 75 4.45 1.14 7.64
N GLU A 76 3.57 1.51 8.58
CA GLU A 76 2.96 0.59 9.53
C GLU A 76 2.12 -0.48 8.82
N LEU A 77 1.39 -0.09 7.77
CA LEU A 77 0.65 -1.02 6.92
C LEU A 77 1.58 -2.02 6.26
N TRP A 78 2.70 -1.55 5.69
CA TRP A 78 3.67 -2.42 5.03
C TRP A 78 4.24 -3.48 5.99
N PHE A 79 4.61 -3.09 7.21
CA PHE A 79 5.06 -4.04 8.23
C PHE A 79 3.97 -5.05 8.61
N GLU A 80 2.71 -4.63 8.71
CA GLU A 80 1.60 -5.54 9.04
C GLU A 80 1.30 -6.51 7.89
N ILE A 81 1.44 -6.10 6.62
CA ILE A 81 1.35 -6.98 5.44
C ILE A 81 2.39 -8.10 5.51
N LEU A 82 3.65 -7.76 5.81
CA LEU A 82 4.73 -8.74 5.95
C LEU A 82 4.48 -9.67 7.14
N LYS A 83 4.05 -9.13 8.28
CA LYS A 83 3.72 -9.92 9.48
C LYS A 83 2.57 -10.90 9.25
N ARG A 84 1.63 -10.57 8.37
CA ARG A 84 0.51 -11.44 7.96
C ARG A 84 0.89 -12.45 6.86
N ASN A 85 2.14 -12.43 6.39
CA ASN A 85 2.63 -13.24 5.27
C ASN A 85 1.82 -13.02 3.97
N LEU A 86 1.29 -11.81 3.78
CA LEU A 86 0.60 -11.41 2.54
C LEU A 86 1.57 -10.96 1.44
N PHE A 87 2.84 -10.78 1.81
CA PHE A 87 3.94 -10.56 0.89
C PHE A 87 5.17 -11.32 1.39
N ASP A 88 5.97 -11.84 0.48
CA ASP A 88 7.14 -12.64 0.82
C ASP A 88 8.28 -11.76 1.38
N ALA A 89 8.85 -12.17 2.51
CA ALA A 89 9.86 -11.38 3.21
C ALA A 89 11.21 -11.37 2.48
N GLU A 90 11.58 -12.45 1.78
CA GLU A 90 12.81 -12.49 0.99
C GLU A 90 12.65 -11.56 -0.23
N LEU A 91 11.48 -11.61 -0.88
CA LEU A 91 11.12 -10.72 -1.97
C LEU A 91 11.13 -9.24 -1.54
N ALA A 92 10.71 -8.92 -0.32
CA ALA A 92 10.79 -7.57 0.22
C ALA A 92 12.25 -7.10 0.40
N VAL A 93 13.13 -7.99 0.86
CA VAL A 93 14.58 -7.71 0.98
C VAL A 93 15.23 -7.54 -0.40
N GLU A 94 14.79 -8.29 -1.41
CA GLU A 94 15.22 -8.10 -2.80
C GLU A 94 14.74 -6.76 -3.36
N ALA A 95 13.46 -6.43 -3.15
CA ALA A 95 12.86 -5.19 -3.62
C ALA A 95 13.62 -3.97 -3.09
N ALA A 96 13.95 -3.94 -1.81
CA ALA A 96 14.71 -2.86 -1.17
C ALA A 96 16.11 -2.61 -1.77
N LYS A 97 16.65 -3.54 -2.58
CA LYS A 97 17.94 -3.38 -3.28
C LYS A 97 17.79 -2.85 -4.70
N THR A 98 16.57 -2.61 -5.16
CA THR A 98 16.26 -2.20 -6.54
C THR A 98 15.53 -0.87 -6.57
N ILE A 99 15.57 -0.18 -7.71
CA ILE A 99 14.91 1.11 -7.92
C ILE A 99 13.96 0.97 -9.09
N GLY A 100 12.71 1.41 -8.92
CA GLY A 100 11.69 1.42 -9.98
C GLY A 100 11.17 0.05 -10.40
N GLN A 101 11.46 -1.01 -9.63
CA GLN A 101 11.00 -2.37 -9.94
C GLN A 101 9.73 -2.71 -9.17
N LEU A 102 8.90 -3.57 -9.77
CA LEU A 102 7.65 -4.06 -9.19
C LEU A 102 7.78 -5.54 -8.84
N PHE A 103 7.49 -5.89 -7.61
CA PHE A 103 7.51 -7.26 -7.11
C PHE A 103 6.11 -7.64 -6.64
N CYS A 104 5.60 -8.81 -7.04
CA CYS A 104 4.23 -9.24 -6.71
C CYS A 104 4.23 -10.58 -6.00
N PHE A 105 3.30 -10.75 -5.05
CA PHE A 105 3.09 -11.99 -4.33
C PHE A 105 1.59 -12.20 -4.00
N PRO A 106 1.05 -13.43 -4.15
CA PRO A 106 1.66 -14.54 -4.91
C PRO A 106 1.80 -14.21 -6.41
N MET A 107 2.68 -14.95 -7.10
CA MET A 107 2.86 -14.87 -8.57
C MET A 107 1.71 -15.54 -9.33
#